data_AF-A0A9E5GX02-F1
#
_entry.id   AF-A0A9E5GX02-F1
#
_cell.length_a   1.000
_cell.length_b   1.000
_cell.length_c   1.000
_cell.angle_alpha   90.00
_cell.angle_beta   90.00
_cell.angle_gamma   90.00
#
_symmetry.space_group_name_H-M   'P 1'
#
loop_
_entity.id
_entity.type
_entity.pdbx_description
1 polymer ?
#
loop_
_entity_poly.entity_id
_entity_poly.type
_entity_poly.pdbx_seq_one_letter_code
_entity_poly.pdbx_strand_id
1 'polypeptide(L)'
;MSHFKKFTPEETDLIVSLAYRAGYWISHVEDLDKTKRDDKWEAAAMDKAIRRIARQHLRGSFAGEVMTKVDKGRIHWTSWQVKAKEPHVLGDIQKAKDIILKHLSKKELKNYKQVLWYMGLVVAQAFGEDEDPDQEMHFNNVMKGIKEALFPAKLAATPENMSTNEKEALKKLRAALKG
;
A
#
# COMPACT_ATOMS: atom_id res chain seq x y z
N MET A 1 -16.95 13.74 -11.01
CA MET A 1 -15.84 13.81 -11.99
C MET A 1 -14.61 13.18 -11.36
N SER A 2 -13.76 12.48 -12.11
CA SER A 2 -12.55 11.85 -11.56
C SER A 2 -11.48 12.88 -11.21
N HIS A 3 -10.79 12.66 -10.09
CA HIS A 3 -9.65 13.46 -9.64
C HIS A 3 -8.48 13.42 -10.63
N PHE A 4 -8.36 12.32 -11.38
CA PHE A 4 -7.26 12.09 -12.31
C PHE A 4 -7.23 13.02 -13.52
N LYS A 5 -8.31 13.75 -13.81
CA LYS A 5 -8.30 14.77 -14.86
C LYS A 5 -7.34 15.94 -14.59
N LYS A 6 -6.84 16.06 -13.35
CA LYS A 6 -5.91 17.12 -12.93
C LYS A 6 -4.43 16.74 -13.08
N PHE A 7 -4.14 15.48 -13.38
CA PHE A 7 -2.79 14.94 -13.46
C PHE A 7 -2.42 14.58 -14.90
N THR A 8 -1.14 14.62 -15.23
CA THR A 8 -0.64 14.04 -16.48
C THR A 8 -0.73 12.50 -16.44
N PRO A 9 -0.60 11.82 -17.58
CA PRO A 9 -0.50 10.36 -17.63
C PRO A 9 0.65 9.81 -16.75
N GLU A 10 1.80 10.48 -16.75
CA GLU A 10 2.99 10.09 -15.99
C GLU A 10 2.78 10.28 -14.49
N GLU A 11 2.20 11.40 -14.09
CA GLU A 11 1.82 11.66 -12.69
C GLU A 11 0.78 10.64 -12.20
N THR A 12 -0.18 10.30 -13.06
CA THR A 12 -1.19 9.28 -12.78
C THR A 12 -0.54 7.90 -12.60
N ASP A 13 0.33 7.48 -13.51
CA ASP A 13 1.04 6.20 -13.40
C ASP A 13 1.91 6.15 -12.15
N LEU A 14 2.64 7.23 -11.83
CA LEU A 14 3.44 7.33 -10.60
C LEU A 14 2.57 7.09 -9.36
N ILE A 15 1.49 7.86 -9.21
CA ILE A 15 0.60 7.82 -8.04
C ILE A 15 -0.08 6.46 -7.91
N VAL A 16 -0.58 5.91 -9.02
CA VAL A 16 -1.31 4.64 -9.03
C VAL A 16 -0.36 3.49 -8.74
N SER A 17 0.74 3.39 -9.49
CA SER A 17 1.71 2.32 -9.30
C SER A 17 2.31 2.32 -7.90
N LEU A 18 2.49 3.49 -7.28
CA LEU A 18 3.15 3.58 -5.97
C LEU A 18 2.42 2.83 -4.86
N ALA A 19 1.08 2.76 -4.91
CA ALA A 19 0.31 1.98 -3.94
C ALA A 19 0.61 0.47 -4.04
N TYR A 20 0.75 -0.04 -5.27
CA TYR A 20 1.19 -1.41 -5.50
C TYR A 20 2.66 -1.60 -5.11
N ARG A 21 3.54 -0.70 -5.57
CA ARG A 21 4.99 -0.78 -5.33
C ARG A 21 5.35 -0.70 -3.85
N ALA A 22 4.60 0.02 -3.03
CA ALA A 22 4.80 0.07 -1.59
C ALA A 22 4.55 -1.30 -0.94
N GLY A 23 3.46 -1.99 -1.29
CA GLY A 23 3.19 -3.35 -0.80
C GLY A 23 4.22 -4.34 -1.29
N TYR A 24 4.52 -4.33 -2.59
CA TYR A 24 5.50 -5.24 -3.19
C TYR A 24 6.92 -5.03 -2.65
N TRP A 25 7.32 -3.79 -2.37
CA TRP A 25 8.63 -3.55 -1.76
C TRP A 25 8.73 -4.23 -0.40
N ILE A 26 7.69 -4.11 0.43
CA ILE A 26 7.66 -4.70 1.77
C ILE A 26 7.78 -6.23 1.71
N SER A 27 7.08 -6.90 0.78
CA SER A 27 7.18 -8.36 0.64
C SER A 27 8.57 -8.86 0.24
N HIS A 28 9.40 -8.01 -0.38
CA HIS A 28 10.74 -8.40 -0.85
C HIS A 28 11.87 -7.88 0.06
N VAL A 29 11.55 -7.45 1.28
CA VAL A 29 12.56 -6.98 2.24
C VAL A 29 13.40 -8.14 2.78
N GLU A 30 12.83 -9.33 2.89
CA GLU A 30 13.47 -10.53 3.47
C GLU A 30 13.79 -11.61 2.43
N ASP A 31 14.20 -11.21 1.24
CA ASP A 31 14.45 -12.09 0.07
C ASP A 31 15.66 -13.05 0.23
N LEU A 32 16.10 -13.32 1.47
CA LEU A 32 17.27 -14.15 1.82
C LEU A 32 16.96 -15.65 1.91
N ASP A 33 15.73 -16.07 2.27
CA ASP A 33 15.36 -17.49 2.48
C ASP A 33 14.15 -17.95 1.63
N LYS A 34 14.12 -17.54 0.36
CA LYS A 34 13.08 -17.86 -0.66
C LYS A 34 12.48 -19.27 -0.57
N THR A 35 11.38 -19.44 0.14
CA THR A 35 10.42 -20.50 -0.17
C THR A 35 9.40 -19.96 -1.16
N LYS A 36 9.25 -20.64 -2.32
CA LYS A 36 8.23 -20.30 -3.36
C LYS A 36 6.79 -20.23 -2.84
N ARG A 37 6.57 -20.66 -1.59
CA ARG A 37 5.28 -20.66 -0.91
C ARG A 37 4.95 -19.23 -0.50
N ASP A 38 5.87 -18.55 0.17
CA ASP A 38 5.74 -17.22 0.78
C ASP A 38 5.36 -16.19 -0.29
N ASP A 39 6.09 -16.15 -1.41
CA ASP A 39 5.81 -15.27 -2.57
C ASP A 39 4.35 -15.36 -3.06
N LYS A 40 3.77 -16.57 -3.02
CA LYS A 40 2.41 -16.81 -3.50
C LYS A 40 1.37 -16.29 -2.50
N TRP A 41 1.63 -16.43 -1.20
CA TRP A 41 0.74 -15.92 -0.15
C TRP A 41 0.77 -14.41 -0.10
N GLU A 42 1.94 -13.80 -0.20
CA GLU A 42 2.08 -12.34 -0.23
C GLU A 42 1.41 -11.72 -1.45
N ALA A 43 1.60 -12.34 -2.64
CA ALA A 43 0.90 -11.92 -3.84
C ALA A 43 -0.62 -12.05 -3.71
N ALA A 44 -1.11 -13.13 -3.07
CA ALA A 44 -2.53 -13.33 -2.82
C ALA A 44 -3.09 -12.34 -1.78
N ALA A 45 -2.34 -12.05 -0.72
CA ALA A 45 -2.70 -11.07 0.30
C ALA A 45 -2.74 -9.66 -0.29
N MET A 46 -1.75 -9.29 -1.10
CA MET A 46 -1.73 -8.02 -1.83
C MET A 46 -2.92 -7.90 -2.79
N ASP A 47 -3.26 -8.96 -3.53
CA ASP A 47 -4.44 -8.98 -4.39
C ASP A 47 -5.74 -8.80 -3.58
N LYS A 48 -5.89 -9.55 -2.48
CA LYS A 48 -7.05 -9.47 -1.58
C LYS A 48 -7.18 -8.07 -0.98
N ALA A 49 -6.07 -7.47 -0.56
CA ALA A 49 -6.00 -6.11 -0.02
C ALA A 49 -6.46 -5.09 -1.06
N ILE A 50 -5.87 -5.10 -2.26
CA ILE A 50 -6.20 -4.18 -3.35
C ILE A 50 -7.69 -4.27 -3.69
N ARG A 51 -8.21 -5.48 -3.93
CA ARG A 51 -9.63 -5.67 -4.26
C ARG A 51 -10.54 -5.21 -3.15
N ARG A 52 -10.17 -5.44 -1.88
CA ARG A 52 -11.02 -5.10 -0.74
C ARG A 52 -11.01 -3.59 -0.51
N ILE A 53 -9.85 -2.96 -0.55
CA ILE A 53 -9.69 -1.50 -0.42
C ILE A 53 -10.40 -0.79 -1.58
N ALA A 54 -10.25 -1.26 -2.82
CA ALA A 54 -10.95 -0.72 -3.99
C ALA A 54 -12.48 -0.86 -3.89
N ARG A 55 -12.98 -1.94 -3.28
CA ARG A 55 -14.43 -2.16 -3.06
C ARG A 55 -14.99 -1.43 -1.85
N GLN A 56 -14.21 -1.28 -0.78
CA GLN A 56 -14.65 -0.76 0.52
C GLN A 56 -14.43 0.75 0.68
N HIS A 57 -13.53 1.39 -0.08
CA HIS A 57 -13.27 2.82 0.07
C HIS A 57 -14.12 3.71 -0.82
N LEU A 58 -14.92 4.52 -0.11
CA LEU A 58 -15.18 5.93 -0.38
C LEU A 58 -15.37 6.24 -1.87
N ARG A 59 -16.54 5.84 -2.40
CA ARG A 59 -17.06 6.39 -3.66
C ARG A 59 -16.87 7.91 -3.63
N GLY A 60 -16.01 8.43 -4.51
CA GLY A 60 -15.73 9.85 -4.64
C GLY A 60 -14.50 10.39 -3.90
N SER A 61 -13.69 9.58 -3.21
CA SER A 61 -12.37 10.02 -2.70
C SER A 61 -11.25 9.72 -3.69
N PHE A 62 -10.17 10.51 -3.64
CA PHE A 62 -8.99 10.29 -4.47
C PHE A 62 -8.33 8.94 -4.17
N ALA A 63 -8.16 8.60 -2.89
CA ALA A 63 -7.55 7.35 -2.47
C ALA A 63 -8.35 6.11 -2.95
N GLY A 64 -9.69 6.19 -2.96
CA GLY A 64 -10.54 5.15 -3.54
C GLY A 64 -10.40 5.03 -5.06
N GLU A 65 -10.30 6.16 -5.77
CA GLU A 65 -10.04 6.16 -7.21
C GLU A 65 -8.66 5.57 -7.55
N VAL A 66 -7.63 5.86 -6.74
CA VAL A 66 -6.28 5.25 -6.86
C VAL A 66 -6.39 3.73 -6.80
N MET A 67 -7.01 3.20 -5.75
CA MET A 67 -7.08 1.74 -5.55
C MET A 67 -7.94 1.05 -6.60
N THR A 68 -8.97 1.72 -7.09
CA THR A 68 -9.74 1.25 -8.25
C THR A 68 -8.88 1.18 -9.51
N LYS A 69 -8.00 2.16 -9.74
CA LYS A 69 -7.06 2.12 -10.87
C LYS A 69 -5.98 1.05 -10.70
N VAL A 70 -5.47 0.84 -9.48
CA VAL A 70 -4.53 -0.26 -9.18
C VAL A 70 -5.16 -1.60 -9.52
N ASP A 71 -6.40 -1.83 -9.07
CA ASP A 71 -7.14 -3.07 -9.32
C ASP A 71 -7.42 -3.29 -10.81
N LYS A 72 -7.76 -2.24 -11.54
CA LYS A 72 -7.95 -2.29 -13.00
C LYS A 72 -6.63 -2.44 -13.77
N GLY A 73 -5.52 -2.00 -13.19
CA GLY A 73 -4.18 -1.99 -13.79
C GLY A 73 -3.38 -3.27 -13.58
N ARG A 74 -4.02 -4.41 -13.28
CA ARG A 74 -3.36 -5.71 -13.05
C ARG A 74 -2.35 -6.10 -14.11
N ILE A 75 -2.66 -5.83 -15.38
CA ILE A 75 -1.76 -6.10 -16.50
C ILE A 75 -0.43 -5.35 -16.43
N HIS A 76 -0.35 -4.27 -15.63
CA HIS A 76 0.84 -3.45 -15.44
C HIS A 76 1.59 -3.79 -14.16
N TRP A 77 1.10 -4.71 -13.32
CA TRP A 77 1.74 -4.99 -12.04
C TRP A 77 3.19 -5.45 -12.21
N THR A 78 3.44 -6.36 -13.16
CA THR A 78 4.80 -6.83 -13.47
C THR A 78 5.74 -5.69 -13.87
N SER A 79 5.27 -4.71 -14.65
CA SER A 79 6.12 -3.57 -15.01
C SER A 79 6.34 -2.60 -13.83
N TRP A 80 5.36 -2.48 -12.93
CA TRP A 80 5.51 -1.68 -11.71
C TRP A 80 6.51 -2.28 -10.72
N GLN A 81 6.63 -3.61 -10.66
CA GLN A 81 7.59 -4.33 -9.79
C GLN A 81 9.04 -3.89 -10.05
N VAL A 82 9.39 -3.58 -11.31
CA VAL A 82 10.75 -3.17 -11.70
C VAL A 82 11.22 -1.94 -10.91
N LYS A 83 10.29 -1.07 -10.50
CA LYS A 83 10.56 0.15 -9.71
C LYS A 83 10.16 0.02 -8.24
N ALA A 84 9.91 -1.18 -7.75
CA ALA A 84 9.43 -1.47 -6.40
C ALA A 84 10.58 -1.85 -5.44
N LYS A 85 11.72 -1.16 -5.55
CA LYS A 85 12.89 -1.34 -4.68
C LYS A 85 13.25 -0.02 -4.00
N GLU A 86 13.87 -0.08 -2.83
CA GLU A 86 14.59 1.05 -2.26
C GLU A 86 15.78 1.39 -3.19
N PRO A 87 16.12 2.67 -3.44
CA PRO A 87 15.53 3.91 -2.89
C PRO A 87 14.33 4.46 -3.69
N HIS A 88 13.96 3.84 -4.81
CA HIS A 88 12.97 4.38 -5.76
C HIS A 88 11.60 4.59 -5.13
N VAL A 89 11.09 3.62 -4.36
CA VAL A 89 9.78 3.72 -3.69
C VAL A 89 9.75 4.92 -2.73
N LEU A 90 10.78 5.09 -1.90
CA LEU A 90 10.83 6.18 -0.93
C LEU A 90 10.97 7.55 -1.60
N GLY A 91 11.78 7.65 -2.65
CA GLY A 91 11.91 8.88 -3.44
C GLY A 91 10.62 9.26 -4.18
N ASP A 92 9.90 8.27 -4.71
CA ASP A 92 8.65 8.50 -5.43
C ASP A 92 7.49 8.87 -4.51
N ILE A 93 7.52 8.48 -3.22
CA ILE A 93 6.57 8.99 -2.21
C ILE A 93 6.65 10.51 -2.10
N GLN A 94 7.85 11.08 -2.06
CA GLN A 94 8.01 12.54 -1.98
C GLN A 94 7.40 13.22 -3.21
N LYS A 95 7.76 12.74 -4.41
CA LYS A 95 7.21 13.28 -5.67
C LYS A 95 5.69 13.19 -5.72
N ALA A 96 5.12 12.03 -5.35
CA ALA A 96 3.68 11.83 -5.34
C ALA A 96 2.98 12.80 -4.37
N LYS A 97 3.54 13.04 -3.19
CA LYS A 97 2.99 14.02 -2.24
C LYS A 97 2.95 15.43 -2.83
N ASP A 98 4.03 15.85 -3.49
CA ASP A 98 4.15 17.18 -4.06
C ASP A 98 3.15 17.37 -5.22
N ILE A 99 3.02 16.38 -6.10
CA ILE A 99 2.02 16.34 -7.17
C ILE A 99 0.60 16.41 -6.58
N ILE A 100 0.29 15.60 -5.57
CA ILE A 100 -1.04 15.57 -4.95
C ILE A 100 -1.37 16.94 -4.31
N LEU A 101 -0.45 17.54 -3.56
CA LEU A 101 -0.68 18.84 -2.92
C LEU A 101 -0.81 19.99 -3.91
N LYS A 102 -0.20 19.89 -5.08
CA LYS A 102 -0.34 20.88 -6.15
C LYS A 102 -1.76 20.94 -6.71
N HIS A 103 -2.49 19.81 -6.71
CA HIS A 103 -3.78 19.69 -7.40
C HIS A 103 -4.98 19.39 -6.48
N LEU A 104 -4.72 18.84 -5.30
CA LEU A 104 -5.71 18.31 -4.36
C LEU A 104 -5.48 18.84 -2.94
N SER A 105 -6.46 18.59 -2.07
CA SER A 105 -6.42 19.05 -0.69
C SER A 105 -5.48 18.22 0.19
N LYS A 106 -5.02 18.80 1.31
CA LYS A 106 -4.28 18.08 2.36
C LYS A 106 -5.06 16.85 2.90
N LYS A 107 -6.39 16.89 2.84
CA LYS A 107 -7.25 15.75 3.23
C LYS A 107 -7.07 14.57 2.26
N GLU A 108 -7.06 14.82 0.96
CA GLU A 108 -6.83 13.76 -0.04
C GLU A 108 -5.40 13.20 0.06
N LEU A 109 -4.41 14.06 0.32
CA LEU A 109 -3.05 13.59 0.59
C LEU A 109 -3.00 12.66 1.81
N LYS A 110 -3.67 13.04 2.90
CA LYS A 110 -3.72 12.22 4.12
C LYS A 110 -4.33 10.84 3.85
N ASN A 111 -5.44 10.80 3.12
CA ASN A 111 -6.10 9.54 2.75
C ASN A 111 -5.18 8.68 1.85
N TYR A 112 -4.48 9.31 0.91
CA TYR A 112 -3.51 8.62 0.05
C TYR A 112 -2.35 8.02 0.85
N LYS A 113 -1.75 8.80 1.77
CA LYS A 113 -0.70 8.32 2.69
C LYS A 113 -1.17 7.13 3.52
N GLN A 114 -2.42 7.15 3.98
CA GLN A 114 -3.01 6.02 4.72
C GLN A 114 -3.10 4.77 3.85
N VAL A 115 -3.54 4.89 2.59
CA VAL A 115 -3.56 3.75 1.66
C VAL A 115 -2.16 3.16 1.44
N LEU A 116 -1.14 3.99 1.21
CA LEU A 116 0.24 3.50 1.04
C LEU A 116 0.73 2.74 2.28
N TRP A 117 0.46 3.29 3.47
CA TRP A 117 0.79 2.65 4.74
C TRP A 117 0.11 1.28 4.88
N TYR A 118 -1.19 1.21 4.58
CA TYR A 118 -1.94 -0.04 4.71
C TYR A 118 -1.51 -1.10 3.72
N MET A 119 -1.12 -0.72 2.50
CA MET A 119 -0.58 -1.67 1.54
C MET A 119 0.68 -2.34 2.08
N GLY A 120 1.59 -1.58 2.70
CA GLY A 120 2.75 -2.17 3.37
C GLY A 120 2.37 -3.02 4.58
N LEU A 121 1.44 -2.54 5.39
CA LEU A 121 1.01 -3.21 6.62
C LEU A 121 0.39 -4.60 6.36
N VAL A 122 -0.55 -4.67 5.42
CA VAL A 122 -1.28 -5.90 5.11
C VAL A 122 -0.35 -6.96 4.53
N VAL A 123 0.64 -6.54 3.73
CA VAL A 123 1.61 -7.46 3.14
C VAL A 123 2.56 -8.00 4.20
N ALA A 124 3.13 -7.14 5.05
CA ALA A 124 4.02 -7.60 6.12
C ALA A 124 3.33 -8.53 7.13
N GLN A 125 2.04 -8.32 7.40
CA GLN A 125 1.29 -9.24 8.27
C GLN A 125 0.97 -10.57 7.60
N ALA A 126 0.83 -10.60 6.27
CA ALA A 126 0.62 -11.85 5.56
C ALA A 126 1.87 -12.74 5.58
N PHE A 127 3.06 -12.15 5.66
CA PHE A 127 4.33 -12.86 5.78
C PHE A 127 4.52 -13.48 7.18
N GLY A 128 4.14 -12.77 8.24
CA GLY A 128 4.30 -13.25 9.63
C GLY A 128 3.35 -14.38 10.08
N GLU A 129 2.43 -14.84 9.22
CA GLU A 129 1.33 -15.76 9.58
C GLU A 129 1.42 -17.12 8.84
N ASP A 130 2.60 -17.54 8.37
CA ASP A 130 2.79 -18.76 7.55
C ASP A 130 2.37 -20.09 8.26
N GLU A 131 2.08 -20.04 9.56
CA GLU A 131 1.59 -21.18 10.36
C GLU A 131 0.18 -20.98 10.97
N ASP A 132 -0.51 -19.86 10.71
CA ASP A 132 -1.75 -19.52 11.41
C ASP A 132 -3.04 -19.97 10.65
N PRO A 133 -3.84 -20.92 11.19
CA PRO A 133 -5.13 -21.30 10.62
C PRO A 133 -6.18 -20.16 10.65
N ASP A 134 -5.96 -19.10 11.42
CA ASP A 134 -6.86 -17.94 11.57
C ASP A 134 -6.47 -16.74 10.70
N GLN A 135 -5.64 -16.92 9.66
CA GLN A 135 -5.19 -15.89 8.72
C GLN A 135 -6.32 -14.97 8.20
N GLU A 136 -7.51 -15.52 7.95
CA GLU A 136 -8.66 -14.73 7.51
C GLU A 136 -9.20 -13.81 8.61
N MET A 137 -9.17 -14.24 9.87
CA MET A 137 -9.55 -13.43 11.04
C MET A 137 -8.57 -12.28 11.24
N HIS A 138 -7.26 -12.53 11.14
CA HIS A 138 -6.23 -11.51 11.25
C HIS A 138 -6.32 -10.48 10.12
N PHE A 139 -6.41 -10.92 8.87
CA PHE A 139 -6.66 -10.04 7.74
C PHE A 139 -7.96 -9.22 7.94
N ASN A 140 -9.02 -9.83 8.46
CA ASN A 140 -10.26 -9.13 8.78
C ASN A 140 -10.09 -8.09 9.89
N ASN A 141 -9.30 -8.37 10.92
CA ASN A 141 -8.99 -7.44 12.01
C ASN A 141 -8.16 -6.25 11.52
N VAL A 142 -7.19 -6.49 10.66
CA VAL A 142 -6.39 -5.43 10.01
C VAL A 142 -7.29 -4.56 9.14
N MET A 143 -8.16 -5.16 8.35
CA MET A 143 -9.13 -4.46 7.51
C MET A 143 -10.21 -3.74 8.32
N LYS A 144 -10.57 -4.24 9.50
CA LYS A 144 -11.45 -3.54 10.45
C LYS A 144 -10.74 -2.33 11.03
N GLY A 145 -9.47 -2.47 11.43
CA GLY A 145 -8.61 -1.37 11.83
C GLY A 145 -8.45 -0.32 10.72
N ILE A 146 -8.40 -0.73 9.44
CA ILE A 146 -8.41 0.18 8.28
C ILE A 146 -9.71 0.98 8.22
N LYS A 147 -10.86 0.31 8.36
CA LYS A 147 -12.18 0.96 8.40
C LYS A 147 -12.30 1.93 9.57
N GLU A 148 -11.64 1.66 10.69
CA GLU A 148 -11.66 2.55 11.85
C GLU A 148 -10.67 3.72 11.69
N ALA A 149 -9.41 3.48 11.30
CA ALA A 149 -8.36 4.50 11.23
C ALA A 149 -8.48 5.46 10.02
N LEU A 150 -9.29 5.14 9.02
CA LEU A 150 -9.68 6.10 7.98
C LEU A 150 -10.74 7.11 8.44
N PHE A 151 -11.35 6.90 9.62
CA PHE A 151 -12.34 7.80 10.19
C PHE A 151 -11.81 8.66 11.38
N PRO A 152 -10.69 8.31 12.06
CA PRO A 152 -9.82 9.35 12.62
C PRO A 152 -8.29 9.11 12.54
N ALA A 153 -7.66 10.07 11.87
CA ALA A 153 -6.45 10.83 12.20
C ALA A 153 -5.04 10.23 12.34
N LYS A 154 -4.79 8.94 12.64
CA LYS A 154 -3.41 8.44 12.83
C LYS A 154 -3.11 7.19 12.00
N LEU A 155 -1.91 7.11 11.42
CA LEU A 155 -1.40 5.88 10.81
C LEU A 155 -1.36 4.79 11.88
N ALA A 156 -1.94 3.63 11.58
CA ALA A 156 -2.00 2.48 12.50
C ALA A 156 -0.60 2.13 13.05
N ALA A 157 -0.57 1.56 14.26
CA ALA A 157 0.67 1.06 14.85
C ALA A 157 1.24 -0.09 14.01
N THR A 158 2.55 -0.30 14.12
CA THR A 158 3.25 -1.43 13.50
C THR A 158 2.95 -2.70 14.33
N PRO A 159 2.42 -3.78 13.74
CA PRO A 159 2.15 -5.05 14.42
C PRO A 159 3.39 -5.66 15.08
N GLU A 160 3.17 -6.49 16.10
CA GLU A 160 4.25 -7.16 16.84
C GLU A 160 4.72 -8.46 16.14
N ASN A 161 3.84 -9.10 15.37
CA ASN A 161 4.08 -10.37 14.65
C ASN A 161 4.71 -10.16 13.26
N MET A 162 5.84 -9.46 13.20
CA MET A 162 6.59 -9.24 11.95
C MET A 162 8.08 -9.38 12.21
N SER A 163 8.83 -9.71 11.16
CA SER A 163 10.28 -9.78 11.22
C SER A 163 10.93 -8.44 11.54
N THR A 164 12.22 -8.46 11.91
CA THR A 164 12.97 -7.23 12.20
C THR A 164 13.12 -6.37 10.94
N ASN A 165 13.40 -6.96 9.78
CA ASN A 165 13.64 -6.18 8.57
C ASN A 165 12.35 -5.56 8.03
N GLU A 166 11.22 -6.28 8.07
CA GLU A 166 9.92 -5.70 7.69
C GLU A 166 9.50 -4.58 8.64
N LYS A 167 9.73 -4.73 9.95
CA LYS A 167 9.52 -3.64 10.92
C LYS A 167 10.36 -2.42 10.59
N GLU A 168 11.61 -2.62 10.16
CA GLU A 168 12.48 -1.52 9.69
C GLU A 168 11.99 -0.90 8.39
N ALA A 169 11.59 -1.69 7.40
CA ALA A 169 11.06 -1.20 6.14
C ALA A 169 9.74 -0.43 6.33
N LEU A 170 8.86 -0.92 7.21
CA LEU A 170 7.67 -0.18 7.63
C LEU A 170 8.03 1.11 8.38
N LYS A 171 9.04 1.12 9.25
CA LYS A 171 9.52 2.37 9.88
C LYS A 171 9.99 3.38 8.82
N LYS A 172 10.75 2.93 7.82
CA LYS A 172 11.20 3.77 6.68
C LYS A 172 10.02 4.29 5.86
N LEU A 173 9.06 3.42 5.52
CA LEU A 173 7.83 3.78 4.83
C LEU A 173 7.07 4.86 5.61
N ARG A 174 6.88 4.64 6.91
CA ARG A 174 6.18 5.58 7.80
C ARG A 174 6.90 6.92 7.88
N ALA A 175 8.23 6.94 7.89
CA ALA A 175 9.03 8.16 7.89
C ALA A 175 8.83 8.95 6.59
N ALA A 176 8.92 8.29 5.43
CA ALA A 176 8.67 8.92 4.12
C ALA A 176 7.25 9.48 3.99
N LEU A 177 6.27 8.81 4.60
CA LEU A 177 4.87 9.28 4.64
C LEU A 177 4.63 10.40 5.66
N LYS A 178 5.44 10.54 6.71
CA LYS A 178 5.30 11.60 7.72
C LYS A 178 5.85 12.93 7.26
N GLY A 179 6.99 12.92 6.57
CA GLY A 179 7.47 14.09 5.83
C GLY A 179 6.38 14.63 4.92
#